data_AF-A0A6I5YNW5-F1
#
_entry.id   AF-A0A6I5YNW5-F1
#
_cell.length_a   1.000
_cell.length_b   1.000
_cell.length_c   1.000
_cell.angle_alpha   90.00
_cell.angle_beta   90.00
_cell.angle_gamma   90.00
#
_symmetry.space_group_name_H-M   'P 1'
#
loop_
_entity.id
_entity.type
_entity.pdbx_description
1 polymer ?
#
loop_
_entity_poly.entity_id
_entity_poly.type
_entity_poly.pdbx_seq_one_letter_code
_entity_poly.pdbx_strand_id
1 'polypeptide(L)'
;MHSDGLFGEGKTRMAKKPVSLSNGRSWPSRGAAIDYFRELRDRYPVGATVSDPADHDDLIALLRRYDMCGLDGPSKIGVGVDRFETRLNITNGGRNVGFWVVRLDGSETDFSFIRAVNEAPKGVLDQLVDACRTVVQAELQSARIAYFAMHADRSGSVVCAVSGDRISERDCGLEYAGRGFSELVGDFAVAQGWQDGIPEGVLSAPADAQTTTTFASPSYAATFREFHRTTARVRVVSKKIVRQRHNGLQTGEEAKYLEL
;
A
#
# COMPACT_ATOMS: atom_id res chain seq x y z
N MET A 1 31.12 -44.54 -27.52
CA MET A 1 30.99 -43.06 -27.55
C MET A 1 29.90 -42.69 -26.57
N HIS A 2 30.31 -42.31 -25.36
CA HIS A 2 29.45 -41.70 -24.35
C HIS A 2 29.40 -40.20 -24.63
N SER A 3 28.22 -39.61 -24.64
CA SER A 3 28.07 -38.17 -24.45
C SER A 3 26.75 -37.94 -23.71
N ASP A 4 26.94 -37.81 -22.41
CA ASP A 4 25.98 -37.51 -21.36
C ASP A 4 25.28 -36.16 -21.55
N GLY A 5 24.13 -36.08 -20.91
CA GLY A 5 23.22 -34.94 -20.87
C GLY A 5 23.85 -33.65 -20.35
N LEU A 6 23.52 -32.56 -21.06
CA LEU A 6 23.74 -31.19 -20.61
C LEU A 6 22.54 -30.73 -19.77
N PHE A 7 22.69 -31.00 -18.48
CA PHE A 7 22.36 -30.15 -17.33
C PHE A 7 21.43 -28.95 -17.57
N GLY A 8 20.28 -29.01 -16.88
CA GLY A 8 19.47 -27.86 -16.56
C GLY A 8 20.22 -26.90 -15.65
N GLU A 9 20.30 -25.64 -16.08
CA GLU A 9 20.76 -24.54 -15.24
C GLU A 9 19.73 -24.27 -14.15
N GLY A 10 19.98 -24.82 -12.96
CA GLY A 10 19.34 -24.38 -11.74
C GLY A 10 19.67 -22.92 -11.50
N LYS A 11 18.66 -22.04 -11.57
CA LYS A 11 18.78 -20.66 -11.08
C LYS A 11 19.34 -20.70 -9.66
N THR A 12 20.56 -20.20 -9.48
CA THR A 12 21.20 -20.04 -8.16
C THR A 12 20.26 -19.25 -7.27
N ARG A 13 19.64 -19.93 -6.30
CA ARG A 13 18.73 -19.32 -5.34
C ARG A 13 19.59 -18.45 -4.43
N MET A 14 19.58 -17.14 -4.66
CA MET A 14 20.23 -16.16 -3.78
C MET A 14 19.91 -16.51 -2.33
N ALA A 15 20.94 -16.73 -1.52
CA ALA A 15 20.78 -17.06 -0.10
C ALA A 15 19.92 -15.97 0.56
N LYS A 16 18.83 -16.36 1.22
CA LYS A 16 17.98 -15.42 1.93
C LYS A 16 18.80 -14.81 3.06
N LYS A 17 19.02 -13.49 3.02
CA LYS A 17 19.74 -12.80 4.10
C LYS A 17 18.90 -12.91 5.39
N PRO A 18 19.50 -13.36 6.51
CA PRO A 18 18.81 -13.41 7.79
C PRO A 18 18.52 -11.99 8.29
N VAL A 19 17.52 -11.88 9.17
CA VAL A 19 17.18 -10.64 9.87
C VAL A 19 17.42 -10.88 11.35
N SER A 20 18.18 -10.02 12.00
CA SER A 20 18.50 -10.12 13.42
C SER A 20 18.22 -8.79 14.12
N LEU A 21 17.66 -8.84 15.32
CA LEU A 21 17.35 -7.66 16.13
C LEU A 21 18.25 -7.56 17.36
N SER A 22 18.28 -6.39 17.98
CA SER A 22 19.14 -6.08 19.13
C SER A 22 18.84 -6.91 20.38
N ASN A 23 17.65 -7.52 20.47
CA ASN A 23 17.26 -8.38 21.59
C ASN A 23 17.59 -9.87 21.38
N GLY A 24 18.34 -10.20 20.31
CA GLY A 24 18.79 -11.56 20.04
C GLY A 24 17.81 -12.41 19.19
N ARG A 25 16.62 -11.89 18.84
CA ARG A 25 15.77 -12.54 17.84
C ARG A 25 16.45 -12.58 16.49
N SER A 26 16.28 -13.69 15.78
CA SER A 26 16.73 -13.84 14.40
C SER A 26 15.76 -14.68 13.58
N TRP A 27 15.60 -14.32 12.31
CA TRP A 27 14.82 -15.06 11.33
C TRP A 27 15.67 -15.40 10.11
N PRO A 28 15.44 -16.55 9.48
CA PRO A 28 16.22 -17.00 8.32
C PRO A 28 15.99 -16.14 7.07
N SER A 29 14.98 -15.26 7.08
CA SER A 29 14.70 -14.34 5.97
C SER A 29 13.81 -13.18 6.38
N ARG A 30 13.81 -12.11 5.57
CA ARG A 30 12.84 -11.02 5.68
C ARG A 30 11.39 -11.49 5.65
N GLY A 31 11.06 -12.46 4.79
CA GLY A 31 9.72 -13.03 4.72
C GLY A 31 9.30 -13.66 6.06
N ALA A 32 10.17 -14.47 6.65
CA ALA A 32 9.91 -15.09 7.95
C ALA A 32 9.76 -14.06 9.09
N ALA A 33 10.56 -12.99 9.09
CA ALA A 33 10.39 -11.91 10.05
C ALA A 33 9.07 -11.14 9.84
N ILE A 34 8.71 -10.84 8.60
CA ILE A 34 7.43 -10.19 8.26
C ILE A 34 6.25 -11.04 8.70
N ASP A 35 6.29 -12.35 8.45
CA ASP A 35 5.23 -13.28 8.84
C ASP A 35 5.11 -13.34 10.38
N TYR A 36 6.24 -13.41 11.09
CA TYR A 36 6.27 -13.33 12.55
C TYR A 36 5.62 -12.05 13.10
N PHE A 37 6.00 -10.87 12.60
CA PHE A 37 5.42 -9.61 13.09
C PHE A 37 3.96 -9.43 12.68
N ARG A 38 3.54 -10.05 11.56
CA ARG A 38 2.12 -10.12 11.18
C ARG A 38 1.33 -10.98 12.16
N GLU A 39 1.84 -12.16 12.49
CA GLU A 39 1.25 -13.04 13.50
C GLU A 39 1.21 -12.36 14.88
N LEU A 40 2.29 -11.69 15.29
CA LEU A 40 2.34 -10.92 16.54
C LEU A 40 1.22 -9.88 16.58
N ARG A 41 1.05 -9.09 15.51
CA ARG A 41 -0.03 -8.10 15.41
C ARG A 41 -1.41 -8.74 15.57
N ASP A 42 -1.63 -9.86 14.90
CA ASP A 42 -2.94 -10.51 14.79
C ASP A 42 -3.35 -11.25 16.09
N ARG A 43 -2.44 -11.40 17.07
CA ARG A 43 -2.78 -11.87 18.43
C ARG A 43 -3.61 -10.88 19.23
N TYR A 44 -3.54 -9.58 18.90
CA TYR A 44 -4.17 -8.52 19.66
C TYR A 44 -5.40 -7.96 18.91
N PRO A 45 -6.55 -7.77 19.59
CA PRO A 45 -7.70 -7.08 19.01
C PRO A 45 -7.34 -5.63 18.63
N VAL A 46 -7.98 -5.09 17.59
CA VAL A 46 -7.82 -3.68 17.22
C VAL A 46 -8.18 -2.78 18.40
N GLY A 47 -7.28 -1.85 18.73
CA GLY A 47 -7.37 -0.95 19.87
C GLY A 47 -6.71 -1.48 21.14
N ALA A 48 -6.21 -2.71 21.14
CA ALA A 48 -5.58 -3.29 22.33
C ALA A 48 -4.09 -2.93 22.43
N THR A 49 -3.63 -2.76 23.67
CA THR A 49 -2.22 -2.69 24.04
C THR A 49 -1.54 -4.05 23.80
N VAL A 50 -0.33 -4.03 23.27
CA VAL A 50 0.56 -5.20 23.21
C VAL A 50 1.07 -5.47 24.63
N SER A 51 0.39 -6.39 25.32
CA SER A 51 0.57 -6.63 26.75
C SER A 51 1.59 -7.73 27.10
N ASP A 52 1.94 -8.61 26.16
CA ASP A 52 2.97 -9.62 26.40
C ASP A 52 4.36 -8.94 26.43
N PRO A 53 5.15 -9.10 27.50
CA PRO A 53 6.47 -8.47 27.61
C PRO A 53 7.46 -8.89 26.52
N ALA A 54 7.40 -10.13 26.01
CA ALA A 54 8.28 -10.59 24.94
C ALA A 54 7.87 -9.98 23.59
N ASP A 55 6.57 -9.88 23.32
CA ASP A 55 6.08 -9.19 22.12
C ASP A 55 6.43 -7.69 22.15
N HIS A 56 6.32 -7.06 23.33
CA HIS A 56 6.73 -5.68 23.54
C HIS A 56 8.24 -5.50 23.28
N ASP A 57 9.09 -6.36 23.84
CA ASP A 57 10.54 -6.31 23.62
C ASP A 57 10.92 -6.53 22.14
N ASP A 58 10.24 -7.46 21.46
CA ASP A 58 10.42 -7.69 20.02
C ASP A 58 10.04 -6.45 19.19
N LEU A 59 8.98 -5.73 19.57
CA LEU A 59 8.60 -4.46 18.94
C LEU A 59 9.56 -3.32 19.25
N ILE A 60 10.09 -3.22 20.48
CA ILE A 60 11.16 -2.24 20.82
C ILE A 60 12.37 -2.47 19.93
N ALA A 61 12.82 -3.72 19.80
CA ALA A 61 13.99 -4.06 19.01
C ALA A 61 13.77 -3.78 17.51
N LEU A 62 12.56 -4.02 17.01
CA LEU A 62 12.17 -3.66 15.65
C LEU A 62 12.07 -2.15 15.43
N LEU A 63 11.53 -1.40 16.38
CA LEU A 63 11.41 0.05 16.31
C LEU A 63 12.78 0.74 16.30
N ARG A 64 13.71 0.26 17.13
CA ARG A 64 15.12 0.72 17.10
C ARG A 64 15.75 0.53 15.73
N ARG A 65 15.50 -0.64 15.12
CA ARG A 65 15.95 -0.91 13.74
C ARG A 65 15.32 0.05 12.73
N TYR A 66 14.04 0.37 12.87
CA TYR A 66 13.36 1.36 12.03
C TYR A 66 14.05 2.74 12.11
N ASP A 67 14.27 3.23 13.34
CA ASP A 67 14.87 4.55 13.58
C ASP A 67 16.34 4.62 13.11
N MET A 68 17.14 3.58 13.34
CA MET A 68 18.54 3.52 12.88
C MET A 68 18.67 3.60 11.36
N CYS A 69 17.69 3.07 10.62
CA CYS A 69 17.71 3.09 9.16
C CYS A 69 17.21 4.41 8.56
N GLY A 70 16.78 5.37 9.39
CA GLY A 70 16.32 6.70 8.92
C GLY A 70 15.19 6.61 7.91
N LEU A 71 14.29 5.63 8.07
CA LEU A 71 13.45 5.17 6.97
C LEU A 71 12.45 6.20 6.47
N ASP A 72 12.01 7.15 7.30
CA ASP A 72 11.38 8.43 6.93
C ASP A 72 11.07 9.23 8.22
N GLY A 73 11.27 10.55 8.19
CA GLY A 73 10.72 11.48 9.19
C GLY A 73 11.39 11.46 10.58
N PRO A 74 10.76 12.11 11.57
CA PRO A 74 11.25 12.12 12.95
C PRO A 74 11.34 10.71 13.54
N SER A 75 12.21 10.55 14.54
CA SER A 75 12.33 9.30 15.32
C SER A 75 10.96 8.86 15.83
N LYS A 76 10.62 7.59 15.58
CA LYS A 76 9.39 6.99 16.08
C LYS A 76 9.48 6.72 17.58
N ILE A 77 10.68 6.48 18.11
CA ILE A 77 10.94 6.37 19.55
C ILE A 77 10.69 7.71 20.27
N GLY A 78 11.13 8.83 19.69
CA GLY A 78 10.97 10.16 20.29
C GLY A 78 11.55 10.24 21.71
N VAL A 79 10.73 10.67 22.68
CA VAL A 79 11.11 10.77 24.11
C VAL A 79 11.18 9.44 24.85
N GLY A 80 10.88 8.32 24.18
CA GLY A 80 10.78 6.99 24.77
C GLY A 80 9.40 6.38 24.57
N VAL A 81 9.34 5.05 24.57
CA VAL A 81 8.11 4.28 24.37
C VAL A 81 7.45 4.00 25.72
N ASP A 82 6.17 4.36 25.85
CA ASP A 82 5.33 3.92 26.96
C ASP A 82 4.75 2.53 26.65
N ARG A 83 4.05 2.41 25.51
CA ARG A 83 3.44 1.16 25.07
C ARG A 83 3.26 1.10 23.56
N PHE A 84 2.97 -0.11 23.09
CA PHE A 84 2.48 -0.34 21.73
C PHE A 84 1.00 -0.67 21.75
N GLU A 85 0.28 -0.22 20.73
CA GLU A 85 -1.11 -0.58 20.49
C GLU A 85 -1.28 -1.10 19.06
N THR A 86 -2.25 -1.98 18.85
CA THR A 86 -2.73 -2.24 17.49
C THR A 86 -3.85 -1.27 17.17
N ARG A 87 -3.81 -0.60 16.02
CA ARG A 87 -4.91 0.30 15.61
C ARG A 87 -5.21 0.16 14.12
N LEU A 88 -6.38 0.66 13.74
CA LEU A 88 -6.80 0.73 12.36
C LEU A 88 -6.13 1.91 11.66
N ASN A 89 -5.33 1.63 10.65
CA ASN A 89 -4.82 2.61 9.70
C ASN A 89 -5.79 2.73 8.52
N ILE A 90 -6.17 3.97 8.21
CA ILE A 90 -6.96 4.31 7.04
C ILE A 90 -6.04 5.02 6.05
N THR A 91 -5.71 4.33 4.96
CA THR A 91 -4.73 4.83 3.98
C THR A 91 -5.29 4.58 2.59
N ASN A 92 -5.44 5.62 1.77
CA ASN A 92 -5.96 5.51 0.40
C ASN A 92 -7.30 4.74 0.31
N GLY A 93 -8.16 4.89 1.32
CA GLY A 93 -9.45 4.17 1.44
C GLY A 93 -9.33 2.69 1.83
N GLY A 94 -8.11 2.18 1.94
CA GLY A 94 -7.80 0.89 2.55
C GLY A 94 -7.88 0.95 4.07
N ARG A 95 -8.21 -0.19 4.68
CA ARG A 95 -8.31 -0.38 6.12
C ARG A 95 -7.36 -1.51 6.50
N ASN A 96 -6.31 -1.22 7.23
CA ASN A 96 -5.32 -2.21 7.67
C ASN A 96 -5.02 -2.02 9.15
N VAL A 97 -4.73 -3.10 9.87
CA VAL A 97 -4.27 -3.00 11.26
C VAL A 97 -2.75 -2.79 11.25
N GLY A 98 -2.27 -1.83 12.03
CA GLY A 98 -0.86 -1.50 12.20
C GLY A 98 -0.47 -1.35 13.67
N PHE A 99 0.83 -1.31 13.94
CA PHE A 99 1.35 -0.98 15.26
C PHE A 99 1.48 0.53 15.42
N TRP A 100 1.04 1.00 16.58
CA TRP A 100 1.18 2.37 17.05
C TRP A 100 2.07 2.37 18.28
N VAL A 101 2.94 3.37 18.34
CA VAL A 101 3.76 3.71 19.49
C VAL A 101 3.05 4.83 20.23
N VAL A 102 2.77 4.61 21.51
CA VAL A 102 2.44 5.69 22.44
C VAL A 102 3.71 6.00 23.22
N ARG A 103 4.15 7.26 23.15
CA ARG A 103 5.39 7.72 23.79
C ARG A 103 5.13 8.14 25.24
N LEU A 104 6.20 8.31 26.01
CA LEU A 104 6.13 8.70 27.42
C LEU A 104 5.47 10.06 27.67
N ASP A 105 5.51 10.97 26.68
CA ASP A 105 4.82 12.27 26.73
C ASP A 105 3.35 12.21 26.28
N GLY A 106 2.85 11.01 25.95
CA GLY A 106 1.50 10.78 25.43
C GLY A 106 1.33 11.05 23.94
N SER A 107 2.36 11.53 23.24
CA SER A 107 2.33 11.62 21.78
C SER A 107 2.31 10.22 21.14
N GLU A 108 1.78 10.12 19.94
CA GLU A 108 1.54 8.83 19.29
C GLU A 108 1.91 8.85 17.80
N THR A 109 2.38 7.71 17.30
CA THR A 109 2.82 7.58 15.91
C THR A 109 2.73 6.11 15.47
N ASP A 110 2.50 5.86 14.18
CA ASP A 110 2.57 4.51 13.64
C ASP A 110 3.95 4.22 13.04
N PHE A 111 4.27 2.93 12.91
CA PHE A 111 5.42 2.49 12.13
C PHE A 111 5.14 1.20 11.37
N SER A 112 5.78 1.06 10.20
CA SER A 112 5.61 -0.11 9.35
C SER A 112 6.63 -1.19 9.70
N PHE A 113 6.17 -2.28 10.31
CA PHE A 113 7.04 -3.44 10.60
C PHE A 113 7.65 -4.04 9.33
N ILE A 114 6.94 -3.99 8.19
CA ILE A 114 7.46 -4.46 6.89
C ILE A 114 8.68 -3.62 6.48
N ARG A 115 8.60 -2.30 6.62
CA ARG A 115 9.70 -1.39 6.31
C ARG A 115 10.86 -1.56 7.28
N ALA A 116 10.57 -1.71 8.58
CA ALA A 116 11.58 -1.98 9.60
C ALA A 116 12.37 -3.27 9.30
N VAL A 117 11.68 -4.33 8.88
CA VAL A 117 12.32 -5.59 8.47
C VAL A 117 13.15 -5.43 7.20
N ASN A 118 12.60 -4.70 6.21
CA ASN A 118 13.25 -4.54 4.91
C ASN A 118 14.43 -3.56 4.91
N GLU A 119 14.50 -2.64 5.88
CA GLU A 119 15.46 -1.52 5.90
C GLU A 119 15.39 -0.64 4.64
N ALA A 120 14.21 -0.55 4.04
CA ALA A 120 14.02 0.16 2.78
C ALA A 120 13.14 1.41 3.02
N PRO A 121 13.65 2.63 2.72
CA PRO A 121 12.81 3.80 2.67
C PRO A 121 11.78 3.62 1.55
N LYS A 122 10.68 4.37 1.62
CA LYS A 122 9.67 4.29 0.58
C LYS A 122 10.22 4.93 -0.69
N GLY A 123 10.18 4.21 -1.82
CA GLY A 123 10.65 4.73 -3.10
C GLY A 123 9.89 5.99 -3.49
N VAL A 124 10.59 6.96 -4.09
CA VAL A 124 10.01 8.27 -4.47
C VAL A 124 8.77 8.11 -5.37
N LEU A 125 8.80 7.15 -6.31
CA LEU A 125 7.63 6.85 -7.14
C LEU A 125 6.46 6.27 -6.32
N ASP A 126 6.72 5.41 -5.33
CA ASP A 126 5.67 4.88 -4.46
C ASP A 126 5.04 5.98 -3.59
N GLN A 127 5.85 6.97 -3.18
CA GLN A 127 5.36 8.15 -2.47
C GLN A 127 4.46 9.02 -3.36
N LEU A 128 4.84 9.21 -4.63
CA LEU A 128 3.98 9.89 -5.60
C LEU A 128 2.68 9.11 -5.84
N VAL A 129 2.76 7.78 -5.98
CA VAL A 129 1.57 6.92 -6.13
C VAL A 129 0.62 7.09 -4.95
N ASP A 130 1.10 7.14 -3.72
CA ASP A 130 0.28 7.42 -2.54
C ASP A 130 -0.40 8.79 -2.59
N ALA A 131 0.36 9.83 -2.91
CA ALA A 131 -0.16 11.19 -3.04
C ALA A 131 -1.27 11.25 -4.10
N CYS A 132 -1.02 10.66 -5.26
CA CYS A 132 -1.97 10.52 -6.35
C CYS A 132 -3.23 9.73 -5.94
N ARG A 133 -3.09 8.61 -5.23
CA ARG A 133 -4.25 7.83 -4.74
C ARG A 133 -5.13 8.64 -3.80
N THR A 134 -4.52 9.39 -2.90
CA THR A 134 -5.23 10.26 -1.95
C THR A 134 -6.08 11.29 -2.69
N VAL A 135 -5.55 11.88 -3.77
CA VAL A 135 -6.22 12.93 -4.55
C VAL A 135 -7.52 12.47 -5.21
N VAL A 136 -7.54 11.26 -5.77
CA VAL A 136 -8.66 10.75 -6.59
C VAL A 136 -9.62 9.85 -5.80
N GLN A 137 -9.31 9.53 -4.55
CA GLN A 137 -10.10 8.58 -3.75
C GLN A 137 -11.57 9.02 -3.64
N ALA A 138 -11.83 10.27 -3.27
CA ALA A 138 -13.19 10.77 -3.08
C ALA A 138 -13.99 10.77 -4.38
N GLU A 139 -13.37 11.18 -5.49
CA GLU A 139 -13.97 11.20 -6.82
C GLU A 139 -14.32 9.79 -7.30
N LEU A 140 -13.40 8.84 -7.16
CA LEU A 140 -13.65 7.44 -7.51
C LEU A 140 -14.79 6.81 -6.68
N GLN A 141 -14.92 7.18 -5.40
CA GLN A 141 -16.05 6.73 -4.58
C GLN A 141 -17.36 7.34 -5.08
N SER A 142 -17.40 8.64 -5.34
CA SER A 142 -18.59 9.32 -5.88
C SER A 142 -19.01 8.75 -7.24
N ALA A 143 -18.06 8.56 -8.15
CA ALA A 143 -18.29 7.97 -9.47
C ALA A 143 -18.84 6.54 -9.37
N ARG A 144 -18.32 5.74 -8.43
CA ARG A 144 -18.85 4.40 -8.16
C ARG A 144 -20.29 4.44 -7.67
N ILE A 145 -20.61 5.32 -6.72
CA ILE A 145 -21.98 5.48 -6.18
C ILE A 145 -22.93 5.88 -7.31
N ALA A 146 -22.56 6.87 -8.12
CA ALA A 146 -23.34 7.31 -9.27
C ALA A 146 -23.58 6.18 -10.29
N TYR A 147 -22.54 5.39 -10.58
CA TYR A 147 -22.64 4.25 -11.49
C TYR A 147 -23.67 3.21 -11.03
N PHE A 148 -23.66 2.86 -9.73
CA PHE A 148 -24.67 1.94 -9.18
C PHE A 148 -26.06 2.55 -9.20
N ALA A 149 -26.22 3.83 -8.87
CA ALA A 149 -27.51 4.51 -8.93
C ALA A 149 -28.11 4.51 -10.35
N MET A 150 -27.27 4.62 -11.38
CA MET A 150 -27.71 4.70 -12.78
C MET A 150 -27.88 3.34 -13.47
N HIS A 151 -27.11 2.32 -13.07
CA HIS A 151 -27.02 1.05 -13.81
C HIS A 151 -27.43 -0.19 -13.03
N ALA A 152 -27.70 -0.08 -11.73
CA ALA A 152 -28.14 -1.23 -10.96
C ALA A 152 -29.51 -1.72 -11.42
N ASP A 153 -29.68 -3.03 -11.45
CA ASP A 153 -31.00 -3.66 -11.62
C ASP A 153 -31.83 -3.57 -10.32
N ARG A 154 -33.03 -4.17 -10.34
CA ARG A 154 -33.94 -4.17 -9.18
C ARG A 154 -33.36 -4.81 -7.92
N SER A 155 -32.29 -5.60 -8.05
CA SER A 155 -31.59 -6.22 -6.92
C SER A 155 -30.43 -5.37 -6.38
N GLY A 156 -30.18 -4.19 -6.98
CA GLY A 156 -29.02 -3.36 -6.63
C GLY A 156 -27.70 -3.85 -7.26
N SER A 157 -27.77 -4.70 -8.29
CA SER A 157 -26.59 -5.30 -8.92
C SER A 157 -26.29 -4.70 -10.29
N VAL A 158 -24.99 -4.56 -10.60
CA VAL A 158 -24.50 -4.16 -11.93
C VAL A 158 -23.77 -5.32 -12.60
N VAL A 159 -23.59 -5.23 -13.92
CA VAL A 159 -22.77 -6.20 -14.67
C VAL A 159 -21.29 -5.89 -14.46
N CYS A 160 -20.51 -6.89 -14.08
CA CYS A 160 -19.06 -6.80 -14.02
C CYS A 160 -18.50 -6.59 -15.43
N ALA A 161 -17.74 -5.50 -15.64
CA ALA A 161 -17.19 -5.13 -16.95
C ALA A 161 -16.09 -6.07 -17.51
N VAL A 162 -15.79 -7.18 -16.82
CA VAL A 162 -14.79 -8.17 -17.24
C VAL A 162 -15.43 -9.55 -17.32
N SER A 163 -16.08 -10.03 -16.24
CA SER A 163 -16.66 -11.37 -16.23
C SER A 163 -18.10 -11.44 -16.75
N GLY A 164 -18.81 -10.31 -16.85
CA GLY A 164 -20.23 -10.29 -17.17
C GLY A 164 -21.16 -10.68 -16.00
N ASP A 165 -20.61 -11.12 -14.87
CA ASP A 165 -21.40 -11.53 -13.71
C ASP A 165 -22.10 -10.35 -13.04
N ARG A 166 -23.23 -10.62 -12.37
CA ARG A 166 -23.91 -9.63 -11.53
C ARG A 166 -23.16 -9.44 -10.20
N ILE A 167 -22.86 -8.20 -9.88
CA ILE A 167 -22.13 -7.82 -8.67
C ILE A 167 -22.84 -6.70 -7.92
N SER A 168 -22.90 -6.83 -6.60
CA SER A 168 -23.42 -5.81 -5.69
C SER A 168 -22.36 -4.72 -5.45
N GLU A 169 -22.77 -3.58 -4.89
CA GLU A 169 -21.82 -2.55 -4.45
C GLU A 169 -20.81 -3.10 -3.44
N ARG A 170 -21.26 -4.02 -2.57
CA ARG A 170 -20.40 -4.66 -1.56
C ARG A 170 -19.33 -5.56 -2.18
N ASP A 171 -19.62 -6.17 -3.33
CA ASP A 171 -18.73 -7.15 -3.97
C ASP A 171 -17.95 -6.60 -5.17
N CYS A 172 -18.12 -5.30 -5.45
CA CYS A 172 -17.42 -4.62 -6.52
C CYS A 172 -16.05 -4.04 -6.10
N GLY A 173 -15.21 -3.84 -7.08
CA GLY A 173 -13.98 -3.07 -7.01
C GLY A 173 -13.81 -2.24 -8.28
N LEU A 174 -12.84 -1.34 -8.25
CA LEU A 174 -12.50 -0.50 -9.40
C LEU A 174 -11.23 -1.02 -10.05
N GLU A 175 -11.24 -1.08 -11.37
CA GLU A 175 -10.10 -1.49 -12.17
C GLU A 175 -9.80 -0.44 -13.24
N TYR A 176 -8.51 -0.14 -13.40
CA TYR A 176 -8.02 0.72 -14.48
C TYR A 176 -7.78 -0.14 -15.71
N ALA A 177 -8.50 0.10 -16.79
CA ALA A 177 -8.41 -0.69 -18.01
C ALA A 177 -7.09 -0.41 -18.75
N GLY A 178 -6.47 -1.47 -19.28
CA GLY A 178 -5.21 -1.40 -20.05
C GLY A 178 -3.96 -1.23 -19.19
N ARG A 179 -3.86 -0.14 -18.43
CA ARG A 179 -2.71 0.18 -17.56
C ARG A 179 -3.09 0.20 -16.09
N GLY A 180 -2.18 -0.22 -15.21
CA GLY A 180 -2.34 -0.10 -13.76
C GLY A 180 -2.24 1.36 -13.28
N PHE A 181 -2.71 1.61 -12.05
CA PHE A 181 -2.64 2.95 -11.47
C PHE A 181 -1.20 3.48 -11.34
N SER A 182 -0.24 2.62 -10.97
CA SER A 182 1.16 3.03 -10.85
C SER A 182 1.78 3.41 -12.20
N GLU A 183 1.36 2.76 -13.29
CA GLU A 183 1.80 3.12 -14.65
C GLU A 183 1.20 4.47 -15.06
N LEU A 184 -0.09 4.72 -14.76
CA LEU A 184 -0.72 6.02 -14.97
C LEU A 184 0.00 7.16 -14.21
N VAL A 185 0.45 6.89 -12.99
CA VAL A 185 1.25 7.86 -12.21
C VAL A 185 2.65 8.07 -12.81
N GLY A 186 3.24 7.02 -13.38
CA GLY A 186 4.47 7.14 -14.17
C GLY A 186 4.29 8.07 -15.39
N ASP A 187 3.20 7.89 -16.14
CA ASP A 187 2.85 8.75 -17.27
C ASP A 187 2.65 10.21 -16.82
N PHE A 188 2.00 10.41 -15.67
CA PHE A 188 1.85 11.73 -15.07
C PHE A 188 3.21 12.37 -14.74
N ALA A 189 4.12 11.63 -14.11
CA ALA A 189 5.46 12.13 -13.80
C ALA A 189 6.21 12.54 -15.08
N VAL A 190 6.11 11.76 -16.16
CA VAL A 190 6.68 12.12 -17.47
C VAL A 190 6.03 13.40 -18.01
N ALA A 191 4.70 13.54 -17.93
CA ALA A 191 3.99 14.72 -18.40
C ALA A 191 4.35 15.99 -17.60
N GLN A 192 4.79 15.85 -16.35
CA GLN A 192 5.30 16.96 -15.54
C GLN A 192 6.80 17.23 -15.72
N GLY A 193 7.51 16.43 -16.53
CA GLY A 193 8.95 16.55 -16.72
C GLY A 193 9.78 16.00 -15.56
N TRP A 194 9.26 15.06 -14.76
CA TRP A 194 9.89 14.50 -13.56
C TRP A 194 10.62 13.17 -13.80
N GLN A 195 10.99 12.87 -15.05
CA GLN A 195 11.68 11.62 -15.42
C GLN A 195 13.04 11.44 -14.72
N ASP A 196 13.72 12.55 -14.42
CA ASP A 196 15.03 12.56 -13.75
C ASP A 196 14.92 12.67 -12.21
N GLY A 197 13.69 12.77 -11.70
CA GLY A 197 13.40 12.90 -10.28
C GLY A 197 12.20 13.81 -10.02
N ILE A 198 11.48 13.52 -8.94
CA ILE A 198 10.39 14.38 -8.47
C ILE A 198 11.01 15.58 -7.74
N PRO A 199 10.70 16.83 -8.14
CA PRO A 199 11.25 18.01 -7.50
C PRO A 199 10.92 18.08 -6.00
N GLU A 200 11.86 18.64 -5.23
CA GLU A 200 11.64 18.94 -3.82
C GLU A 200 10.44 19.88 -3.65
N GLY A 201 9.63 19.65 -2.63
CA GLY A 201 8.42 20.43 -2.37
C GLY A 201 7.21 20.08 -3.25
N VAL A 202 7.30 19.05 -4.10
CA VAL A 202 6.10 18.48 -4.77
C VAL A 202 5.31 17.60 -3.80
N LEU A 203 6.01 16.74 -3.07
CA LEU A 203 5.45 15.83 -2.07
C LEU A 203 5.64 16.41 -0.66
N SER A 204 4.73 16.10 0.25
CA SER A 204 4.85 16.49 1.65
C SER A 204 6.10 15.86 2.28
N ALA A 205 6.83 16.67 3.06
CA ALA A 205 7.91 16.16 3.88
C ALA A 205 7.36 15.18 4.92
N PRO A 206 8.09 14.09 5.25
CA PRO A 206 7.67 13.17 6.29
C PRO A 206 7.45 13.88 7.63
N ALA A 207 6.27 13.69 8.21
CA ALA A 207 5.87 14.24 9.49
C ALA A 207 5.49 13.14 10.49
N ASP A 208 5.50 13.49 11.78
CA ASP A 208 5.04 12.57 12.82
C ASP A 208 3.54 12.28 12.68
N ALA A 209 3.12 11.05 12.99
CA ALA A 209 1.78 10.53 12.76
C ALA A 209 1.25 10.62 11.31
N GLN A 210 2.13 10.88 10.33
CA GLN A 210 1.77 10.86 8.91
C GLN A 210 1.77 9.42 8.39
N THR A 211 0.57 8.93 8.04
CA THR A 211 0.38 7.56 7.54
C THR A 211 0.45 7.43 6.01
N THR A 212 0.38 8.55 5.28
CA THR A 212 0.46 8.58 3.81
C THR A 212 1.16 9.84 3.31
N THR A 213 1.92 9.72 2.23
CA THR A 213 2.45 10.87 1.50
C THR A 213 1.31 11.57 0.75
N THR A 214 1.37 12.89 0.68
CA THR A 214 0.42 13.77 -0.03
C THR A 214 1.17 14.75 -0.92
N PHE A 215 0.48 15.46 -1.80
CA PHE A 215 1.07 16.63 -2.46
C PHE A 215 1.26 17.77 -1.45
N ALA A 216 2.39 18.47 -1.51
CA ALA A 216 2.67 19.60 -0.63
C ALA A 216 1.82 20.84 -0.95
N SER A 217 1.30 20.94 -2.18
CA SER A 217 0.45 22.04 -2.63
C SER A 217 -0.86 21.54 -3.25
N PRO A 218 -1.99 22.23 -3.03
CA PRO A 218 -3.25 21.96 -3.71
C PRO A 218 -3.15 22.05 -5.25
N SER A 219 -2.21 22.83 -5.79
CA SER A 219 -2.03 22.97 -7.24
C SER A 219 -1.62 21.65 -7.90
N TYR A 220 -0.64 20.93 -7.33
CA TYR A 220 -0.21 19.62 -7.85
C TYR A 220 -1.34 18.58 -7.78
N ALA A 221 -2.11 18.61 -6.68
CA ALA A 221 -3.28 17.75 -6.54
C ALA A 221 -4.34 18.06 -7.61
N ALA A 222 -4.59 19.33 -7.92
CA ALA A 222 -5.50 19.73 -8.98
C ALA A 222 -5.01 19.28 -10.37
N THR A 223 -3.71 19.46 -10.66
CA THR A 223 -3.10 19.01 -11.91
C THR A 223 -3.20 17.51 -12.09
N PHE A 224 -2.92 16.71 -11.05
CA PHE A 224 -3.08 15.26 -11.13
C PHE A 224 -4.55 14.85 -11.32
N ARG A 225 -5.49 15.51 -10.65
CA ARG A 225 -6.92 15.21 -10.83
C ARG A 225 -7.37 15.42 -12.27
N GLU A 226 -6.96 16.52 -12.89
CA GLU A 226 -7.29 16.79 -14.30
C GLU A 226 -6.65 15.78 -15.25
N PHE A 227 -5.37 15.44 -15.01
CA PHE A 227 -4.69 14.39 -15.76
C PHE A 227 -5.40 13.03 -15.63
N HIS A 228 -5.85 12.69 -14.42
CA HIS A 228 -6.55 11.44 -14.14
C HIS A 228 -7.90 11.38 -14.85
N ARG A 229 -8.73 12.43 -14.79
CA ARG A 229 -10.03 12.47 -15.48
C ARG A 229 -9.91 12.28 -17.00
N THR A 230 -8.93 12.94 -17.61
CA THR A 230 -8.73 12.89 -19.06
C THR A 230 -8.16 11.56 -19.53
N THR A 231 -7.28 10.95 -18.75
CA THR A 231 -6.46 9.79 -19.16
C THR A 231 -6.99 8.46 -18.63
N ALA A 232 -7.52 8.43 -17.41
CA ALA A 232 -7.95 7.20 -16.77
C ALA A 232 -9.19 6.61 -17.45
N ARG A 233 -9.22 5.29 -17.54
CA ARG A 233 -10.38 4.51 -17.95
C ARG A 233 -10.67 3.51 -16.86
N VAL A 234 -11.56 3.87 -15.95
CA VAL A 234 -11.88 3.08 -14.75
C VAL A 234 -13.20 2.36 -14.96
N ARG A 235 -13.28 1.07 -14.64
CA ARG A 235 -14.49 0.26 -14.78
C ARG A 235 -14.83 -0.48 -13.48
N VAL A 236 -16.11 -0.78 -13.29
CA VAL A 236 -16.60 -1.55 -12.15
C VAL A 236 -16.47 -3.05 -12.44
N VAL A 237 -15.74 -3.75 -11.57
CA VAL A 237 -15.46 -5.18 -11.69
C VAL A 237 -15.71 -5.91 -10.37
N SER A 238 -15.71 -7.25 -10.37
CA SER A 238 -15.77 -8.00 -9.12
C SER A 238 -14.48 -7.83 -8.30
N LYS A 239 -14.58 -7.86 -6.96
CA LYS A 239 -13.40 -7.85 -6.08
C LYS A 239 -12.43 -9.00 -6.35
N LYS A 240 -12.94 -10.14 -6.84
CA LYS A 240 -12.11 -11.30 -7.21
C LYS A 240 -11.14 -10.93 -8.32
N ILE A 241 -11.61 -10.22 -9.35
CA ILE A 241 -10.79 -9.77 -10.48
C ILE A 241 -9.73 -8.76 -10.02
N VAL A 242 -10.09 -7.78 -9.17
CA VAL A 242 -9.11 -6.81 -8.64
C VAL A 242 -7.99 -7.51 -7.87
N ARG A 243 -8.31 -8.56 -7.10
CA ARG A 243 -7.35 -9.35 -6.32
C ARG A 243 -6.48 -10.28 -7.16
N GLN A 244 -6.97 -10.71 -8.33
CA GLN A 244 -6.34 -11.72 -9.19
C GLN A 244 -5.40 -11.15 -10.25
N ARG A 245 -5.18 -9.82 -10.31
CA ARG A 245 -4.26 -9.19 -11.30
C ARG A 245 -2.82 -9.71 -11.16
N HIS A 246 -2.57 -10.84 -11.82
CA HIS A 246 -1.29 -11.40 -12.23
C HIS A 246 -1.33 -11.95 -13.66
N ASN A 247 -2.47 -11.88 -14.38
CA ASN A 247 -2.51 -12.20 -15.81
C ASN A 247 -3.54 -11.34 -16.54
N GLY A 248 -3.12 -10.78 -17.68
CA GLY A 248 -3.93 -9.91 -18.53
C GLY A 248 -5.22 -10.59 -18.96
N LEU A 249 -6.34 -10.01 -18.55
CA LEU A 249 -7.68 -10.41 -18.99
C LEU A 249 -8.14 -9.44 -20.08
N GLN A 250 -8.45 -10.00 -21.25
CA GLN A 250 -9.06 -9.29 -22.37
C GLN A 250 -10.49 -8.86 -22.02
N THR A 251 -10.89 -7.77 -22.65
CA THR A 251 -12.20 -7.10 -22.56
C THR A 251 -13.33 -7.97 -23.11
N GLY A 252 -14.36 -8.23 -22.31
CA GLY A 252 -15.71 -8.51 -22.83
C GLY A 252 -16.38 -7.23 -23.36
N GLU A 253 -17.46 -7.41 -24.14
CA GLU A 253 -18.25 -6.37 -24.84
C GLU A 253 -18.39 -5.02 -24.12
N GLU A 254 -18.30 -3.92 -24.89
CA GLU A 254 -18.51 -2.51 -24.52
C GLU A 254 -18.47 -2.22 -23.01
N ALA A 255 -17.29 -2.38 -22.41
CA ALA A 255 -17.11 -2.08 -21.00
C ALA A 255 -17.40 -0.59 -20.74
N LYS A 256 -18.49 -0.32 -20.00
CA LYS A 256 -18.81 1.04 -19.52
C LYS A 256 -17.75 1.49 -18.52
N TYR A 257 -17.21 2.68 -18.75
CA TYR A 257 -16.29 3.33 -17.84
C TYR A 257 -17.05 4.25 -16.88
N LEU A 258 -16.45 4.49 -15.72
CA LEU A 258 -16.90 5.53 -14.81
C LEU A 258 -16.70 6.90 -15.43
N GLU A 259 -17.68 7.77 -15.22
CA GLU A 259 -17.52 9.22 -15.41
C GLU A 259 -16.79 9.78 -14.18
N LEU A 260 -15.68 10.49 -14.40
CA LEU A 260 -14.77 10.99 -13.36
C LEU A 260 -14.80 12.51 -13.28
#